data_AF-A0A8C1R890-F1
#
_entry.id   AF-A0A8C1R890-F1
#
_cell.length_a   1.000
_cell.length_b   1.000
_cell.length_c   1.000
_cell.angle_alpha   90.00
_cell.angle_beta   90.00
_cell.angle_gamma   90.00
#
_symmetry.space_group_name_H-M   'P 1'
#
loop_
_entity.id
_entity.type
_entity.pdbx_description
1 polymer ?
#
loop_
_entity_poly.entity_id
_entity_poly.type
_entity_poly.pdbx_seq_one_letter_code
_entity_poly.pdbx_strand_id
1 'polypeptide(L)'
;MPLLEEGSVPRDCTQTVPVVIIGNGPSGICLSYLLSGYTPYLDPMAVHPNPILFRKLQEAKQLPITEQDLEFLCEGLEGRSGNPVAVLFDTLLHPNADLGFEFPSVLQWRMEKKHNIPHLILGKATPGGAWHAMEGSMLTISLGVWMELPGVNYKDLTSGKRRSVSNDRATPDEISSYYKNYVKLMGLQKNFVDNTYVTSVQKLHRSHEKTLGNDKYTNSTDNESTGLQGDTHVPFSLFAENVVLATGASDSPARLGVEGEDLPYVFHSVRDLGVAVSCHGKLGSSSDPVLVVGAGLSAADAVLCTLNHRVSVLHAFRKRADDPGLIFKQLPKTLYPEYHRVYHMMCSQVYPASPVANPTSSSPSLFPDYTSFPEHCVLSFQPDMHCVMRGSNGVLRVFKVSMVLVLIGTYPNLFFLKEQGQYLGLDPSRPISCRQNPIDINPYTFECNAEPGLFAMGPLVGDNFVRFLKGGALGIASCLRKSNQASLRGGVKSNRLAVEK
;
A
#
# COMPACT_ATOMS: atom_id res chain seq x y z
N MET A 1 32.34 20.74 -20.36
CA MET A 1 31.60 19.47 -20.27
C MET A 1 32.59 18.34 -20.21
N PRO A 2 32.49 17.49 -19.17
CA PRO A 2 32.68 16.06 -19.36
C PRO A 2 31.44 15.28 -18.92
N LEU A 3 31.28 14.13 -19.56
CA LEU A 3 30.09 13.30 -19.68
C LEU A 3 29.73 12.58 -18.37
N LEU A 4 28.42 12.46 -18.15
CA LEU A 4 27.78 11.62 -17.14
C LEU A 4 28.09 10.14 -17.44
N GLU A 5 28.69 9.43 -16.48
CA GLU A 5 28.71 7.97 -16.50
C GLU A 5 27.30 7.45 -16.15
N GLU A 6 26.67 6.82 -17.12
CA GLU A 6 25.47 6.01 -16.93
C GLU A 6 25.82 4.81 -16.03
N GLY A 7 25.07 4.66 -14.94
CA GLY A 7 25.22 3.58 -13.97
C GLY A 7 24.96 2.23 -14.61
N SER A 8 26.02 1.54 -15.00
CA SER A 8 25.99 0.12 -15.34
C SER A 8 25.97 -0.71 -14.06
N VAL A 9 25.02 -1.64 -13.97
CA VAL A 9 24.96 -2.63 -12.88
C VAL A 9 26.15 -3.58 -13.05
N PRO A 10 27.01 -3.77 -12.04
CA PRO A 10 28.13 -4.71 -12.13
C PRO A 10 27.60 -6.13 -12.35
N ARG A 11 28.09 -6.80 -13.40
CA ARG A 11 27.64 -8.13 -13.84
C ARG A 11 28.14 -9.31 -12.98
N ASP A 12 28.80 -9.04 -11.86
CA ASP A 12 29.23 -10.04 -10.88
C ASP A 12 29.13 -9.45 -9.46
N CYS A 13 28.01 -9.68 -8.75
CA CYS A 13 27.85 -9.10 -7.41
C CYS A 13 28.32 -10.09 -6.32
N THR A 14 29.63 -10.13 -6.07
CA THR A 14 30.21 -10.64 -4.82
C THR A 14 29.97 -9.69 -3.63
N GLN A 15 29.30 -8.56 -3.83
CA GLN A 15 29.13 -7.51 -2.81
C GLN A 15 27.82 -7.71 -2.05
N THR A 16 27.93 -8.02 -0.76
CA THR A 16 26.77 -8.09 0.13
C THR A 16 26.29 -6.67 0.47
N VAL A 17 25.00 -6.40 0.24
CA VAL A 17 24.35 -5.14 0.58
C VAL A 17 23.80 -5.23 2.01
N PRO A 18 24.04 -4.24 2.89
CA PRO A 18 23.54 -4.31 4.27
C PRO A 18 22.01 -4.42 4.36
N VAL A 19 21.28 -3.69 3.52
CA VAL A 19 19.81 -3.69 3.52
C VAL A 19 19.24 -3.65 2.09
N VAL A 20 18.29 -4.53 1.80
CA VAL A 20 17.49 -4.47 0.58
C VAL A 20 16.03 -4.27 0.94
N ILE A 21 15.40 -3.27 0.35
CA ILE A 21 14.00 -2.92 0.56
C ILE A 21 13.22 -3.32 -0.69
N ILE A 22 12.24 -4.19 -0.54
CA ILE A 22 11.37 -4.64 -1.64
C ILE A 22 10.09 -3.80 -1.60
N GLY A 23 9.97 -2.86 -2.53
CA GLY A 23 8.86 -1.93 -2.65
C GLY A 23 9.29 -0.46 -2.54
N ASN A 24 9.01 0.32 -3.59
CA ASN A 24 9.36 1.75 -3.69
C ASN A 24 8.16 2.68 -3.44
N GLY A 25 7.18 2.21 -2.66
CA GLY A 25 6.08 3.03 -2.14
C GLY A 25 6.50 3.92 -0.96
N PRO A 26 5.56 4.64 -0.33
CA PRO A 26 5.84 5.55 0.78
C PRO A 26 6.55 4.87 1.97
N SER A 27 6.28 3.58 2.23
CA SER A 27 7.02 2.77 3.21
C SER A 27 8.52 2.74 2.92
N GLY A 28 8.90 2.27 1.73
CA GLY A 28 10.31 2.15 1.34
C GLY A 28 11.01 3.51 1.22
N ILE A 29 10.30 4.54 0.74
CA ILE A 29 10.84 5.90 0.66
C ILE A 29 11.14 6.45 2.06
N CYS A 30 10.21 6.29 3.01
CA CYS A 30 10.40 6.75 4.40
C CYS A 30 11.57 6.04 5.07
N LEU A 31 11.72 4.73 4.86
CA LEU A 31 12.85 3.98 5.40
C LEU A 31 14.17 4.44 4.77
N SER A 32 14.20 4.61 3.44
CA SER A 32 15.39 5.12 2.74
C SER A 32 15.85 6.47 3.25
N TYR A 33 14.91 7.36 3.60
CA TYR A 33 15.21 8.65 4.20
C TYR A 33 16.01 8.50 5.51
N LEU A 34 15.52 7.66 6.44
CA LEU A 34 16.19 7.39 7.71
C LEU A 34 17.53 6.66 7.54
N LEU A 35 17.59 5.65 6.67
CA LEU A 35 18.82 4.90 6.38
C LEU A 35 19.86 5.75 5.63
N SER A 36 19.44 6.80 4.92
CA SER A 36 20.37 7.71 4.23
C SER A 36 21.12 8.65 5.18
N GLY A 37 20.73 8.71 6.46
CA GLY A 37 21.38 9.50 7.50
C GLY A 37 20.54 10.67 8.03
N TYR A 38 19.35 10.90 7.49
CA TYR A 38 18.41 11.87 8.07
C TYR A 38 17.91 11.34 9.42
N THR A 39 18.25 12.05 10.48
CA THR A 39 18.10 11.57 11.85
C THR A 39 17.17 12.50 12.62
N PRO A 40 16.09 11.97 13.24
CA PRO A 40 15.14 12.75 14.01
C PRO A 40 15.66 13.01 15.43
N TYR A 41 15.57 14.26 15.86
CA TYR A 41 15.81 14.68 17.24
C TYR A 41 14.58 15.42 17.76
N LEU A 42 14.40 15.43 19.08
CA LEU A 42 13.46 16.37 19.70
C LEU A 42 13.91 17.81 19.38
N ASP A 43 13.00 18.63 18.87
CA ASP A 43 13.25 20.07 18.71
C ASP A 43 13.37 20.71 20.10
N PRO A 44 14.47 21.42 20.42
CA PRO A 44 14.67 22.04 21.73
C PRO A 44 13.61 23.09 22.08
N MET A 45 12.97 23.68 21.07
CA MET A 45 11.94 24.71 21.23
C MET A 45 10.53 24.13 21.23
N ALA A 46 10.36 22.85 20.86
CA ALA A 46 9.05 22.21 20.83
C ALA A 46 8.64 21.70 22.21
N VAL A 47 7.35 21.83 22.51
CA VAL A 47 6.71 21.22 23.68
C VAL A 47 5.63 20.27 23.17
N HIS A 48 5.75 19.00 23.52
CA HIS A 48 4.77 18.00 23.11
C HIS A 48 3.51 18.11 23.99
N PRO A 49 2.28 18.09 23.42
CA PRO A 49 1.05 18.31 24.18
C PRO A 49 0.72 17.20 25.18
N ASN A 50 1.20 15.97 24.96
CA ASN A 50 1.17 14.92 25.99
C ASN A 50 2.33 15.13 26.98
N PRO A 51 2.07 15.52 28.25
CA PRO A 51 3.11 15.86 29.22
C PRO A 51 3.93 14.66 29.69
N ILE A 52 3.35 13.45 29.70
CA ILE A 52 4.05 12.21 30.07
C ILE A 52 5.08 11.89 28.99
N LEU A 53 4.65 11.83 27.73
CA LEU A 53 5.56 11.59 26.61
C LEU A 53 6.64 12.68 26.53
N PHE A 54 6.27 13.95 26.73
CA PHE A 54 7.24 15.05 26.72
C PHE A 54 8.32 14.86 27.78
N ARG A 55 7.96 14.48 29.01
CA ARG A 55 8.92 14.20 30.08
C ARG A 55 9.88 13.08 29.69
N LYS A 56 9.36 11.96 29.15
CA LYS A 56 10.18 10.83 28.69
C LYS A 56 11.18 11.25 27.60
N LEU A 57 10.74 12.03 26.62
CA LEU A 57 11.60 12.56 25.55
C LEU A 57 12.71 13.48 26.09
N GLN A 58 12.43 14.24 27.16
CA GLN A 58 13.41 15.15 27.77
C GLN A 58 14.54 14.40 28.49
N GLU A 59 14.29 13.20 29.04
CA GLU A 59 15.30 12.40 29.74
C GLU A 59 16.49 12.04 28.84
N ALA A 60 16.23 11.80 27.55
CA ALA A 60 17.23 11.43 26.56
C ALA A 60 17.34 12.42 25.39
N LYS A 61 16.99 13.70 25.58
CA LYS A 61 16.89 14.72 24.51
C LYS A 61 18.15 14.94 23.66
N GLN A 62 19.32 14.55 24.18
CA GLN A 62 20.60 14.65 23.46
C GLN A 62 20.78 13.53 22.43
N LEU A 63 20.05 12.43 22.58
CA LEU A 63 20.06 11.30 21.68
C LEU A 63 19.01 11.46 20.58
N PRO A 64 19.30 11.02 19.35
CA PRO A 64 18.28 10.95 18.32
C PRO A 64 17.20 9.95 18.72
N ILE A 65 15.97 10.14 18.24
CA ILE A 65 14.83 9.26 18.58
C ILE A 65 15.13 7.80 18.22
N THR A 66 15.88 7.55 17.14
CA THR A 66 16.31 6.20 16.73
C THR A 66 17.23 5.49 17.73
N GLU A 67 17.89 6.22 18.63
CA GLU A 67 18.79 5.65 19.65
C GLU A 67 18.16 5.62 21.05
N GLN A 68 17.01 6.26 21.22
CA GLN A 68 16.26 6.18 22.47
C GLN A 68 15.59 4.80 22.64
N ASP A 69 15.07 4.57 23.83
CA ASP A 69 14.27 3.39 24.14
C ASP A 69 12.85 3.58 23.59
N LEU A 70 12.56 2.93 22.45
CA LEU A 70 11.26 3.05 21.79
C LEU A 70 10.15 2.39 22.61
N GLU A 71 10.44 1.32 23.35
CA GLU A 71 9.44 0.64 24.19
C GLU A 71 8.99 1.59 25.31
N PHE A 72 9.96 2.16 26.03
CA PHE A 72 9.70 3.16 27.06
C PHE A 72 8.92 4.38 26.53
N LEU A 73 9.27 4.90 25.35
CA LEU A 73 8.57 6.04 24.75
C LEU A 73 7.13 5.70 24.33
N CYS A 74 6.85 4.45 23.96
CA CYS A 74 5.53 4.03 23.49
C CYS A 74 4.52 3.75 24.62
N GLU A 75 5.01 3.42 25.83
CA GLU A 75 4.15 3.11 26.98
C GLU A 75 3.07 4.17 27.23
N GLY A 76 1.82 3.73 27.26
CA GLY A 76 0.65 4.58 27.55
C GLY A 76 0.18 5.43 26.37
N LEU A 77 0.74 5.25 25.17
CA LEU A 77 0.22 5.88 23.96
C LEU A 77 -0.92 5.06 23.36
N GLU A 78 -2.00 5.75 23.00
CA GLU A 78 -3.16 5.20 22.31
C GLU A 78 -3.30 5.84 20.94
N GLY A 79 -3.73 5.07 19.94
CA GLY A 79 -3.90 5.56 18.58
C GLY A 79 -4.61 4.56 17.67
N ARG A 80 -4.73 4.92 16.39
CA ARG A 80 -5.45 4.13 15.39
C ARG A 80 -4.62 3.03 14.69
N SER A 81 -3.39 2.81 15.13
CA SER A 81 -2.54 1.69 14.69
C SER A 81 -2.39 0.66 15.81
N GLY A 82 -2.29 -0.62 15.45
CA GLY A 82 -1.93 -1.68 16.38
C GLY A 82 -0.43 -1.71 16.72
N ASN A 83 0.41 -0.98 15.97
CA ASN A 83 1.85 -0.95 16.19
C ASN A 83 2.25 0.26 17.07
N PRO A 84 2.88 0.04 18.24
CA PRO A 84 3.18 1.11 19.20
C PRO A 84 4.14 2.17 18.62
N VAL A 85 5.17 1.76 17.88
CA VAL A 85 6.12 2.72 17.26
C VAL A 85 5.44 3.56 16.17
N ALA A 86 4.42 3.02 15.50
CA ALA A 86 3.59 3.78 14.56
C ALA A 86 2.79 4.88 15.26
N VAL A 87 2.20 4.57 16.42
CA VAL A 87 1.49 5.56 17.25
C VAL A 87 2.45 6.61 17.80
N LEU A 88 3.62 6.19 18.32
CA LEU A 88 4.65 7.10 18.81
C LEU A 88 5.09 8.06 17.72
N PHE A 89 5.54 7.54 16.58
CA PHE A 89 6.12 8.39 15.55
C PHE A 89 5.09 9.30 14.90
N ASP A 90 3.86 8.83 14.76
CA ASP A 90 2.75 9.68 14.35
C ASP A 90 2.51 10.83 15.32
N THR A 91 2.44 10.54 16.63
CA THR A 91 2.24 11.55 17.68
C THR A 91 3.37 12.58 17.71
N LEU A 92 4.59 12.22 17.33
CA LEU A 92 5.73 13.15 17.20
C LEU A 92 5.67 14.01 15.93
N LEU A 93 5.14 13.47 14.84
CA LEU A 93 5.03 14.17 13.55
C LEU A 93 3.80 15.05 13.49
N HIS A 94 2.67 14.58 14.02
CA HIS A 94 1.35 15.20 13.95
C HIS A 94 0.64 15.11 15.32
N PRO A 95 1.10 15.86 16.34
CA PRO A 95 0.54 15.77 17.69
C PRO A 95 -0.98 16.01 17.69
N ASN A 96 -1.72 15.15 18.39
CA ASN A 96 -3.19 15.21 18.52
C ASN A 96 -3.98 15.27 17.19
N ALA A 97 -3.41 14.81 16.07
CA ALA A 97 -4.12 14.86 14.79
C ALA A 97 -5.37 13.95 14.74
N ASP A 98 -5.51 12.98 15.66
CA ASP A 98 -6.74 12.20 15.82
C ASP A 98 -7.88 13.00 16.47
N LEU A 99 -7.54 14.05 17.22
CA LEU A 99 -8.49 14.99 17.81
C LEU A 99 -8.80 16.16 16.84
N GLY A 100 -8.24 16.15 15.63
CA GLY A 100 -8.45 17.17 14.60
C GLY A 100 -7.57 18.41 14.74
N PHE A 101 -6.53 18.39 15.58
CA PHE A 101 -5.56 19.48 15.66
C PHE A 101 -4.48 19.36 14.57
N GLU A 102 -3.98 20.52 14.11
CA GLU A 102 -2.87 20.63 13.16
C GLU A 102 -1.64 21.23 13.84
N PHE A 103 -1.14 20.57 14.90
CA PHE A 103 0.11 21.00 15.54
C PHE A 103 1.33 20.68 14.65
N PRO A 104 2.37 21.52 14.67
CA PRO A 104 3.62 21.21 13.97
C PRO A 104 4.31 20.00 14.60
N SER A 105 5.18 19.34 13.81
CA SER A 105 6.02 18.27 14.34
C SER A 105 6.91 18.78 15.47
N VAL A 106 7.12 17.95 16.49
CA VAL A 106 8.08 18.22 17.57
C VAL A 106 9.50 17.74 17.24
N LEU A 107 9.73 17.32 15.98
CA LEU A 107 10.99 16.77 15.51
C LEU A 107 11.75 17.76 14.65
N GLN A 108 13.04 17.89 14.93
CA GLN A 108 14.01 18.50 14.03
C GLN A 108 14.79 17.40 13.30
N TRP A 109 15.06 17.60 12.01
CA TRP A 109 15.77 16.64 11.17
C TRP A 109 17.21 17.10 10.93
N ARG A 110 18.18 16.18 11.12
CA ARG A 110 19.60 16.45 10.89
C ARG A 110 20.18 15.42 9.94
N MET A 111 20.94 15.86 8.94
CA MET A 111 21.67 14.96 8.04
C MET A 111 23.01 14.57 8.69
N GLU A 112 23.13 13.31 9.10
CA GLU A 112 24.32 12.76 9.74
C GLU A 112 24.88 11.58 8.94
N LYS A 113 25.92 11.83 8.12
CA LYS A 113 26.53 10.80 7.26
C LYS A 113 27.02 9.56 8.01
N LYS A 114 27.44 9.69 9.27
CA LYS A 114 27.85 8.57 10.14
C LYS A 114 26.72 7.57 10.41
N HIS A 115 25.46 7.98 10.26
CA HIS A 115 24.29 7.13 10.45
C HIS A 115 23.75 6.56 9.13
N ASN A 116 24.49 6.75 8.02
CA ASN A 116 24.15 6.16 6.73
C ASN A 116 24.34 4.64 6.78
N ILE A 117 23.29 3.90 6.44
CA ILE A 117 23.34 2.45 6.22
C ILE A 117 23.15 2.23 4.72
N PRO A 118 24.16 1.70 3.99
CA PRO A 118 24.03 1.41 2.57
C PRO A 118 22.84 0.48 2.31
N HIS A 119 21.99 0.86 1.35
CA HIS A 119 20.77 0.12 1.06
C HIS A 119 20.36 0.27 -0.39
N LEU A 120 19.58 -0.70 -0.89
CA LEU A 120 18.95 -0.67 -2.21
C LEU A 120 17.44 -0.84 -2.07
N ILE A 121 16.69 -0.16 -2.92
CA ILE A 121 15.24 -0.25 -3.01
C ILE A 121 14.90 -0.80 -4.39
N LEU A 122 14.20 -1.92 -4.41
CA LEU A 122 13.76 -2.59 -5.62
C LEU A 122 12.27 -2.32 -5.82
N GLY A 123 11.89 -1.72 -6.94
CA GLY A 123 10.51 -1.33 -7.21
C GLY A 123 10.07 -1.56 -8.64
N LYS A 124 8.82 -1.98 -8.83
CA LYS A 124 8.26 -2.36 -10.14
C LYS A 124 8.09 -1.20 -11.12
N ALA A 125 8.09 0.02 -10.63
CA ALA A 125 7.81 1.24 -11.39
C ALA A 125 8.59 2.42 -10.79
N THR A 126 8.25 3.66 -11.12
CA THR A 126 8.83 4.86 -10.48
C THR A 126 8.40 5.00 -9.01
N PRO A 127 9.15 5.74 -8.17
CA PRO A 127 8.82 5.91 -6.75
C PRO A 127 7.42 6.46 -6.52
N GLY A 128 6.72 5.89 -5.54
CA GLY A 128 5.33 6.22 -5.20
C GLY A 128 4.43 4.99 -5.05
N GLY A 129 4.83 3.82 -5.55
CA GLY A 129 4.08 2.57 -5.35
C GLY A 129 2.65 2.62 -5.92
N ALA A 130 1.67 2.15 -5.14
CA ALA A 130 0.28 1.99 -5.59
C ALA A 130 -0.40 3.27 -6.07
N TRP A 131 0.08 4.45 -5.69
CA TRP A 131 -0.50 5.74 -6.09
C TRP A 131 -0.46 5.99 -7.61
N HIS A 132 0.48 5.37 -8.32
CA HIS A 132 0.55 5.44 -9.80
C HIS A 132 -0.52 4.60 -10.49
N ALA A 133 -1.13 3.64 -9.80
CA ALA A 133 -2.11 2.72 -10.37
C ALA A 133 -3.57 3.13 -10.10
N MET A 134 -3.79 4.18 -9.30
CA MET A 134 -5.11 4.69 -8.94
C MET A 134 -5.67 5.63 -10.02
N GLU A 135 -6.99 5.74 -10.09
CA GLU A 135 -7.68 6.61 -11.05
C GLU A 135 -7.57 8.09 -10.64
N GLY A 136 -7.13 8.96 -11.56
CA GLY A 136 -6.74 10.34 -11.24
C GLY A 136 -7.88 11.25 -10.76
N SER A 137 -9.14 10.91 -11.04
CA SER A 137 -10.32 11.66 -10.58
C SER A 137 -10.72 11.36 -9.12
N MET A 138 -10.12 10.34 -8.51
CA MET A 138 -10.39 9.98 -7.12
C MET A 138 -9.70 10.94 -6.14
N LEU A 139 -10.20 10.97 -4.90
CA LEU A 139 -9.58 11.68 -3.80
C LEU A 139 -9.07 10.70 -2.75
N THR A 140 -8.00 11.06 -2.07
CA THR A 140 -7.52 10.34 -0.88
C THR A 140 -8.64 10.26 0.15
N ILE A 141 -8.68 9.17 0.93
CA ILE A 141 -9.53 9.12 2.13
C ILE A 141 -8.94 10.02 3.20
N SER A 142 -7.65 9.89 3.47
CA SER A 142 -6.95 10.75 4.43
C SER A 142 -6.75 12.17 3.91
N LEU A 143 -6.54 13.12 4.82
CA LEU A 143 -6.12 14.48 4.48
C LEU A 143 -4.75 14.44 3.78
N GLY A 144 -4.52 15.36 2.83
CA GLY A 144 -3.26 15.44 2.09
C GLY A 144 -2.05 15.63 3.02
N VAL A 145 -2.19 16.42 4.08
CA VAL A 145 -1.14 16.62 5.10
C VAL A 145 -0.76 15.31 5.83
N TRP A 146 -1.67 14.34 5.95
CA TRP A 146 -1.38 13.04 6.56
C TRP A 146 -0.61 12.10 5.61
N MET A 147 -0.50 12.47 4.33
CA MET A 147 0.24 11.73 3.31
C MET A 147 1.71 12.13 3.24
N GLU A 148 2.11 13.15 4.01
CA GLU A 148 3.47 13.69 4.05
C GLU A 148 4.48 12.68 4.59
N LEU A 149 5.65 12.66 3.92
CA LEU A 149 6.86 12.03 4.39
C LEU A 149 7.68 13.01 5.23
N PRO A 150 8.52 12.50 6.15
CA PRO A 150 9.17 13.37 7.14
C PRO A 150 10.10 14.42 6.53
N GLY A 151 10.12 15.62 7.09
CA GLY A 151 11.04 16.69 6.69
C GLY A 151 10.66 17.48 5.45
N VAL A 152 9.54 17.16 4.78
CA VAL A 152 9.06 17.89 3.59
C VAL A 152 7.55 18.04 3.64
N ASN A 153 7.07 19.29 3.74
CA ASN A 153 5.64 19.58 3.75
C ASN A 153 5.01 19.32 2.37
N TYR A 154 3.79 18.78 2.35
CA TYR A 154 3.05 18.48 1.12
C TYR A 154 2.64 19.75 0.38
N LYS A 155 2.27 20.81 1.13
CA LYS A 155 1.84 22.10 0.56
C LYS A 155 3.00 22.82 -0.14
N ASP A 156 4.23 22.66 0.34
CA ASP A 156 5.41 23.30 -0.25
C ASP A 156 5.69 22.79 -1.68
N LEU A 157 5.51 21.49 -1.92
CA LEU A 157 5.77 20.86 -3.22
C LEU A 157 4.60 20.95 -4.21
N THR A 158 3.40 21.33 -3.74
CA THR A 158 2.16 21.34 -4.54
C THR A 158 1.62 22.75 -4.83
N SER A 159 2.34 23.79 -4.39
CA SER A 159 1.98 25.21 -4.39
C SER A 159 1.71 25.87 -5.76
N GLY A 160 1.67 25.11 -6.86
CA GLY A 160 1.39 25.60 -8.21
C GLY A 160 -0.08 25.62 -8.66
N LYS A 161 -1.02 24.99 -7.93
CA LYS A 161 -2.44 24.93 -8.32
C LYS A 161 -3.32 25.58 -7.25
N ARG A 162 -3.88 26.77 -7.55
CA ARG A 162 -4.87 27.45 -6.69
C ARG A 162 -6.00 26.48 -6.32
N ARG A 163 -6.10 26.12 -5.03
CA ARG A 163 -7.17 25.27 -4.51
C ARG A 163 -8.35 26.10 -4.02
N SER A 164 -9.55 25.54 -4.16
CA SER A 164 -10.70 25.93 -3.34
C SER A 164 -10.40 25.59 -1.89
N VAL A 165 -10.67 26.52 -0.97
CA VAL A 165 -10.37 26.49 0.48
C VAL A 165 -11.13 25.36 1.22
N SER A 166 -11.89 24.50 0.52
CA SER A 166 -12.84 23.57 1.13
C SER A 166 -12.49 22.07 1.05
N ASN A 167 -11.35 21.67 0.45
CA ASN A 167 -10.98 20.25 0.35
C ASN A 167 -9.50 20.00 0.68
N ASP A 168 -9.25 19.53 1.90
CA ASP A 168 -7.91 19.17 2.40
C ASP A 168 -7.41 17.80 1.89
N ARG A 169 -8.23 17.08 1.11
CA ARG A 169 -7.88 15.80 0.48
C ARG A 169 -7.09 16.04 -0.83
N ALA A 170 -6.31 15.05 -1.23
CA ALA A 170 -5.43 15.12 -2.41
C ALA A 170 -5.88 14.14 -3.49
N THR A 171 -5.48 14.37 -4.75
CA THR A 171 -5.66 13.37 -5.81
C THR A 171 -4.48 12.39 -5.82
N PRO A 172 -4.63 11.17 -6.36
CA PRO A 172 -3.52 10.24 -6.56
C PRO A 172 -2.36 10.82 -7.37
N ASP A 173 -2.65 11.67 -8.36
CA ASP A 173 -1.64 12.35 -9.18
C ASP A 173 -0.78 13.32 -8.35
N GLU A 174 -1.40 14.05 -7.43
CA GLU A 174 -0.68 14.96 -6.54
C GLU A 174 0.21 14.18 -5.56
N ILE A 175 -0.30 13.09 -5.00
CA ILE A 175 0.44 12.24 -4.05
C ILE A 175 1.60 11.51 -4.74
N SER A 176 1.37 10.90 -5.90
CA SER A 176 2.42 10.22 -6.68
C SER A 176 3.51 11.20 -7.13
N SER A 177 3.12 12.40 -7.56
CA SER A 177 4.06 13.48 -7.89
C SER A 177 4.85 13.94 -6.67
N TYR A 178 4.20 14.09 -5.51
CA TYR A 178 4.86 14.43 -4.25
C TYR A 178 5.92 13.40 -3.89
N TYR A 179 5.63 12.09 -3.92
CA TYR A 179 6.61 11.06 -3.59
C TYR A 179 7.78 10.98 -4.58
N LYS A 180 7.50 11.12 -5.88
CA LYS A 180 8.55 11.17 -6.91
C LYS A 180 9.47 12.38 -6.69
N ASN A 181 8.90 13.54 -6.36
CA ASN A 181 9.67 14.76 -6.10
C ASN A 181 10.40 14.70 -4.76
N TYR A 182 9.81 14.09 -3.73
CA TYR A 182 10.45 13.87 -2.43
C TYR A 182 11.75 13.08 -2.57
N VAL A 183 11.70 11.94 -3.30
CA VAL A 183 12.90 11.13 -3.57
C VAL A 183 13.98 11.99 -4.23
N LYS A 184 13.58 12.90 -5.12
CA LYS A 184 14.52 13.80 -5.79
C LYS A 184 15.11 14.87 -4.90
N LEU A 185 14.25 15.56 -4.17
CA LEU A 185 14.59 16.67 -3.27
C LEU A 185 15.54 16.21 -2.16
N MET A 186 15.32 15.01 -1.63
CA MET A 186 16.10 14.45 -0.53
C MET A 186 17.34 13.66 -1.00
N GLY A 187 17.65 13.66 -2.31
CA GLY A 187 18.84 13.02 -2.87
C GLY A 187 18.88 11.50 -2.69
N LEU A 188 17.73 10.85 -2.67
CA LEU A 188 17.60 9.41 -2.38
C LEU A 188 17.70 8.53 -3.63
N GLN A 189 17.59 9.10 -4.84
CA GLN A 189 17.51 8.37 -6.12
C GLN A 189 18.60 7.31 -6.30
N LYS A 190 19.81 7.58 -5.82
CA LYS A 190 20.96 6.67 -5.91
C LYS A 190 20.71 5.30 -5.25
N ASN A 191 19.74 5.20 -4.35
CA ASN A 191 19.38 3.96 -3.66
C ASN A 191 18.23 3.21 -4.37
N PHE A 192 17.64 3.78 -5.43
CA PHE A 192 16.49 3.19 -6.12
C PHE A 192 16.93 2.47 -7.39
N VAL A 193 16.47 1.23 -7.53
CA VAL A 193 16.52 0.46 -8.76
C VAL A 193 15.08 0.27 -9.24
N ASP A 194 14.66 1.22 -10.08
CA ASP A 194 13.30 1.23 -10.66
C ASP A 194 13.14 0.11 -11.69
N ASN A 195 11.89 -0.18 -12.07
CA ASN A 195 11.51 -1.21 -13.05
C ASN A 195 12.13 -2.60 -12.75
N THR A 196 12.24 -2.91 -11.47
CA THR A 196 12.81 -4.15 -10.95
C THR A 196 11.74 -4.96 -10.24
N TYR A 197 11.65 -6.23 -10.62
CA TYR A 197 10.76 -7.21 -10.03
C TYR A 197 11.60 -8.29 -9.37
N VAL A 198 11.34 -8.56 -8.09
CA VAL A 198 11.99 -9.62 -7.34
C VAL A 198 11.24 -10.91 -7.58
N THR A 199 11.93 -11.97 -8.01
CA THR A 199 11.32 -13.28 -8.32
C THR A 199 11.60 -14.33 -7.28
N SER A 200 12.69 -14.20 -6.51
CA SER A 200 12.96 -15.09 -5.38
C SER A 200 13.70 -14.37 -4.26
N VAL A 201 13.35 -14.69 -3.01
CA VAL A 201 14.12 -14.37 -1.80
C VAL A 201 14.35 -15.67 -1.03
N GLN A 202 15.62 -16.02 -0.80
CA GLN A 202 16.00 -17.27 -0.14
C GLN A 202 17.06 -17.03 0.93
N LYS A 203 16.88 -17.65 2.09
CA LYS A 203 17.86 -17.65 3.16
C LYS A 203 18.99 -18.63 2.84
N LEU A 204 20.21 -18.12 2.78
CA LEU A 204 21.41 -18.91 2.56
C LEU A 204 22.24 -18.96 3.85
N HIS A 205 22.40 -20.17 4.38
CA HIS A 205 23.36 -20.44 5.43
C HIS A 205 24.71 -20.75 4.79
N ARG A 206 25.71 -19.89 5.02
CA ARG A 206 27.09 -20.22 4.66
C ARG A 206 27.62 -21.21 5.69
N SER A 207 27.55 -22.51 5.40
CA SER A 207 28.37 -23.51 6.09
C SER A 207 29.84 -23.15 5.81
N HIS A 208 30.59 -22.88 6.87
CA HIS A 208 32.03 -22.72 6.82
C HIS A 208 32.68 -24.10 6.64
N GLU A 209 32.40 -24.80 5.55
CA GLU A 209 33.27 -25.87 5.10
C GLU A 209 34.35 -25.24 4.22
N LYS A 210 35.54 -25.11 4.81
CA LYS A 210 36.77 -25.04 4.04
C LYS A 210 36.90 -26.39 3.30
N THR A 211 36.23 -26.52 2.18
CA THR A 211 36.53 -27.59 1.23
C THR A 211 37.18 -26.92 0.03
N LEU A 212 38.51 -26.97 0.03
CA LEU A 212 39.30 -26.78 -1.17
C LEU A 212 38.88 -27.92 -2.12
N GLY A 213 37.94 -27.66 -3.02
CA GLY A 213 37.35 -28.72 -3.83
C GLY A 213 36.34 -28.23 -4.85
N ASN A 214 36.87 -27.64 -5.94
CA ASN A 214 36.41 -27.87 -7.32
C ASN A 214 34.90 -28.10 -7.57
N ASP A 215 34.04 -27.15 -7.21
CA ASP A 215 32.66 -27.15 -7.72
C ASP A 215 32.62 -26.47 -9.09
N LYS A 216 32.47 -27.34 -10.10
CA LYS A 216 32.13 -26.98 -11.46
C LYS A 216 30.79 -26.24 -11.42
N TYR A 217 30.85 -24.92 -11.59
CA TYR A 217 29.73 -24.18 -12.16
C TYR A 217 29.37 -24.88 -13.48
N THR A 218 28.20 -25.51 -13.51
CA THR A 218 27.56 -25.92 -14.75
C THR A 218 27.23 -24.64 -15.51
N ASN A 219 28.16 -24.25 -16.39
CA ASN A 219 27.84 -23.40 -17.52
C ASN A 219 26.82 -24.17 -18.37
N SER A 220 25.54 -23.96 -18.11
CA SER A 220 24.49 -24.21 -19.10
C SER A 220 24.54 -23.08 -20.12
N THR A 221 25.58 -23.13 -20.96
CA THR A 221 25.54 -22.58 -22.31
C THR A 221 24.63 -23.46 -23.16
N ASP A 222 23.86 -22.79 -24.02
CA ASP A 222 23.10 -23.32 -25.16
C ASP A 222 21.61 -23.65 -24.90
N ASN A 223 20.72 -22.71 -25.23
CA ASN A 223 20.14 -22.69 -26.58
C ASN A 223 19.33 -21.42 -26.89
N GLU A 224 19.66 -20.87 -28.07
CA GLU A 224 18.92 -20.00 -29.00
C GLU A 224 17.63 -19.29 -28.52
N SER A 225 17.68 -17.96 -28.47
CA SER A 225 16.52 -17.09 -28.56
C SER A 225 16.42 -16.47 -29.96
N THR A 226 15.57 -17.04 -30.81
CA THR A 226 15.02 -16.36 -31.99
C THR A 226 13.84 -15.49 -31.56
N GLY A 227 13.91 -14.18 -31.81
CA GLY A 227 12.73 -13.35 -32.10
C GLY A 227 12.43 -12.17 -31.18
N LEU A 228 12.70 -10.98 -31.73
CA LEU A 228 12.04 -9.67 -31.56
C LEU A 228 12.37 -8.81 -30.33
N GLN A 229 12.71 -7.57 -30.67
CA GLN A 229 13.30 -6.50 -29.88
C GLN A 229 12.24 -5.82 -28.99
N GLY A 230 12.47 -5.85 -27.67
CA GLY A 230 11.73 -5.10 -26.65
C GLY A 230 12.19 -5.47 -25.24
N ASP A 231 12.69 -4.49 -24.48
CA ASP A 231 13.18 -4.54 -23.09
C ASP A 231 13.92 -5.81 -22.65
N THR A 232 15.26 -5.77 -22.72
CA THR A 232 16.11 -6.82 -22.14
C THR A 232 15.93 -6.88 -20.62
N HIS A 233 15.10 -7.81 -20.14
CA HIS A 233 15.05 -8.21 -18.75
C HIS A 233 16.38 -8.90 -18.39
N VAL A 234 17.37 -8.13 -17.95
CA VAL A 234 18.64 -8.69 -17.46
C VAL A 234 18.38 -9.31 -16.07
N PRO A 235 18.59 -10.62 -15.89
CA PRO A 235 18.52 -11.25 -14.58
C PRO A 235 19.73 -10.80 -13.74
N PHE A 236 19.55 -10.70 -12.43
CA PHE A 236 20.63 -10.45 -11.50
C PHE A 236 20.34 -11.12 -10.16
N SER A 237 21.40 -11.43 -9.43
CA SER A 237 21.33 -11.92 -8.07
C SER A 237 22.20 -11.06 -7.16
N LEU A 238 21.74 -10.79 -5.95
CA LEU A 238 22.52 -10.09 -4.93
C LEU A 238 22.36 -10.74 -3.57
N PHE A 239 23.34 -10.51 -2.69
CA PHE A 239 23.29 -10.91 -1.29
C PHE A 239 22.93 -9.71 -0.42
N ALA A 240 21.98 -9.90 0.49
CA ALA A 240 21.62 -8.91 1.50
C ALA A 240 21.85 -9.45 2.92
N GLU A 241 22.34 -8.61 3.84
CA GLU A 241 22.37 -8.97 5.27
C GLU A 241 20.96 -8.90 5.88
N ASN A 242 20.18 -7.90 5.45
CA ASN A 242 18.81 -7.69 5.89
C ASN A 242 17.89 -7.42 4.68
N VAL A 243 16.68 -7.94 4.72
CA VAL A 243 15.64 -7.66 3.71
C VAL A 243 14.43 -7.03 4.39
N VAL A 244 13.84 -6.01 3.76
CA VAL A 244 12.63 -5.35 4.25
C VAL A 244 11.52 -5.49 3.23
N LEU A 245 10.41 -6.10 3.65
CA LEU A 245 9.18 -6.22 2.87
C LEU A 245 8.36 -4.94 3.02
N ALA A 246 8.32 -4.14 1.95
CA ALA A 246 7.60 -2.86 1.86
C ALA A 246 6.69 -2.82 0.61
N THR A 247 6.16 -3.97 0.21
CA THR A 247 5.42 -4.17 -1.07
C THR A 247 4.02 -3.55 -1.08
N GLY A 248 3.43 -3.30 0.09
CA GLY A 248 2.04 -2.86 0.20
C GLY A 248 1.06 -4.03 0.20
N ALA A 249 -0.22 -3.77 -0.11
CA ALA A 249 -1.29 -4.78 -0.08
C ALA A 249 -2.27 -4.68 -1.28
N SER A 250 -1.88 -3.94 -2.33
CA SER A 250 -2.75 -3.65 -3.49
C SER A 250 -2.33 -4.38 -4.76
N ASP A 251 -1.49 -5.42 -4.64
CA ASP A 251 -0.90 -6.11 -5.79
C ASP A 251 -1.82 -7.16 -6.43
N SER A 252 -2.66 -7.85 -5.65
CA SER A 252 -3.49 -8.95 -6.16
C SER A 252 -4.96 -8.76 -5.79
N PRO A 253 -5.87 -8.59 -6.76
CA PRO A 253 -7.28 -8.43 -6.46
C PRO A 253 -7.87 -9.73 -5.89
N ALA A 254 -8.78 -9.58 -4.93
CA ALA A 254 -9.58 -10.70 -4.44
C ALA A 254 -10.58 -11.15 -5.52
N ARG A 255 -10.72 -12.46 -5.65
CA ARG A 255 -11.51 -13.12 -6.71
C ARG A 255 -12.78 -13.71 -6.13
N LEU A 256 -13.87 -13.71 -6.90
CA LEU A 256 -15.13 -14.35 -6.54
C LEU A 256 -15.03 -15.87 -6.60
N GLY A 257 -14.19 -16.41 -7.50
CA GLY A 257 -14.06 -17.85 -7.74
C GLY A 257 -15.28 -18.43 -8.45
N VAL A 258 -15.95 -17.63 -9.29
CA VAL A 258 -17.15 -18.03 -10.03
C VAL A 258 -16.84 -18.32 -11.50
N GLU A 259 -17.68 -19.10 -12.15
CA GLU A 259 -17.55 -19.39 -13.58
C GLU A 259 -17.62 -18.10 -14.40
N GLY A 260 -16.71 -17.95 -15.37
CA GLY A 260 -16.64 -16.79 -16.26
C GLY A 260 -15.99 -15.55 -15.68
N GLU A 261 -15.41 -15.60 -14.47
CA GLU A 261 -14.71 -14.43 -13.88
C GLU A 261 -13.48 -13.98 -14.70
N ASP A 262 -12.91 -14.86 -15.52
CA ASP A 262 -11.78 -14.56 -16.42
C ASP A 262 -12.22 -14.02 -17.80
N LEU A 263 -13.52 -13.78 -18.03
CA LEU A 263 -14.01 -13.21 -19.29
C LEU A 263 -13.52 -11.76 -19.48
N PRO A 264 -13.27 -11.32 -20.72
CA PRO A 264 -12.56 -10.06 -21.01
C PRO A 264 -13.32 -8.77 -20.65
N TYR A 265 -14.57 -8.87 -20.20
CA TYR A 265 -15.38 -7.75 -19.73
C TYR A 265 -15.51 -7.70 -18.20
N VAL A 266 -14.88 -8.64 -17.50
CA VAL A 266 -14.82 -8.71 -16.04
C VAL A 266 -13.47 -8.19 -15.58
N PHE A 267 -13.50 -7.14 -14.77
CA PHE A 267 -12.31 -6.43 -14.30
C PHE A 267 -12.29 -6.35 -12.78
N HIS A 268 -11.11 -6.13 -12.22
CA HIS A 268 -10.90 -6.08 -10.77
C HIS A 268 -10.22 -4.78 -10.29
N SER A 269 -10.12 -3.79 -11.18
CA SER A 269 -9.55 -2.48 -10.87
C SER A 269 -10.43 -1.35 -11.38
N VAL A 270 -10.53 -0.26 -10.62
CA VAL A 270 -11.25 0.94 -11.04
C VAL A 270 -10.51 1.67 -12.17
N ARG A 271 -9.21 1.44 -12.34
CA ARG A 271 -8.45 1.96 -13.48
C ARG A 271 -8.99 1.45 -14.81
N ASP A 272 -9.42 0.20 -14.87
CA ASP A 272 -10.00 -0.39 -16.09
C ASP A 272 -11.29 0.34 -16.48
N LEU A 273 -12.08 0.78 -15.49
CA LEU A 273 -13.25 1.63 -15.72
C LEU A 273 -12.86 2.99 -16.27
N GLY A 274 -11.85 3.64 -15.68
CA GLY A 274 -11.32 4.93 -16.17
C GLY A 274 -10.89 4.86 -17.64
N VAL A 275 -10.21 3.79 -18.03
CA VAL A 275 -9.79 3.54 -19.44
C VAL A 275 -10.99 3.27 -20.36
N ALA A 276 -11.95 2.46 -19.90
CA ALA A 276 -13.14 2.10 -20.68
C ALA A 276 -14.01 3.33 -21.01
N VAL A 277 -14.10 4.25 -20.05
CA VAL A 277 -14.91 5.46 -20.15
C VAL A 277 -14.16 6.60 -20.87
N SER A 278 -12.86 6.77 -20.65
CA SER A 278 -12.08 7.90 -21.19
C SER A 278 -11.55 7.66 -22.61
N CYS A 279 -11.01 6.47 -22.90
CA CYS A 279 -10.19 6.26 -24.10
C CYS A 279 -10.96 5.66 -25.29
N HIS A 280 -12.16 5.12 -25.08
CA HIS A 280 -12.79 4.28 -26.11
C HIS A 280 -14.24 4.64 -26.44
N GLY A 281 -14.92 5.51 -25.67
CA GLY A 281 -16.36 5.76 -25.86
C GLY A 281 -17.23 4.50 -25.86
N LYS A 282 -16.71 3.38 -25.34
CA LYS A 282 -17.36 2.04 -25.33
C LYS A 282 -18.53 2.00 -24.35
N LEU A 283 -18.45 2.83 -23.30
CA LEU A 283 -19.48 3.00 -22.30
C LEU A 283 -20.04 4.41 -22.43
N GLY A 284 -21.34 4.51 -22.68
CA GLY A 284 -22.08 5.76 -22.75
C GLY A 284 -23.52 5.57 -22.31
N SER A 285 -24.33 6.62 -22.43
CA SER A 285 -25.72 6.64 -21.92
C SER A 285 -26.65 5.60 -22.56
N SER A 286 -26.28 5.04 -23.72
CA SER A 286 -27.05 4.01 -24.43
C SER A 286 -26.48 2.60 -24.25
N SER A 287 -25.42 2.43 -23.45
CA SER A 287 -24.83 1.12 -23.18
C SER A 287 -25.69 0.33 -22.18
N ASP A 288 -25.59 -1.00 -22.24
CA ASP A 288 -26.05 -1.87 -21.14
C ASP A 288 -25.36 -1.45 -19.82
N PRO A 289 -25.97 -1.71 -18.64
CA PRO A 289 -25.44 -1.20 -17.39
C PRO A 289 -24.09 -1.84 -17.00
N VAL A 290 -23.31 -1.13 -16.18
CA VAL A 290 -22.10 -1.64 -15.54
C VAL A 290 -22.50 -2.31 -14.22
N LEU A 291 -22.03 -3.53 -14.00
CA LEU A 291 -22.20 -4.23 -12.73
C LEU A 291 -21.00 -3.97 -11.82
N VAL A 292 -21.23 -3.36 -10.66
CA VAL A 292 -20.24 -3.21 -9.59
C VAL A 292 -20.53 -4.23 -8.49
N VAL A 293 -19.52 -5.02 -8.13
CA VAL A 293 -19.62 -6.05 -7.08
C VAL A 293 -18.72 -5.68 -5.90
N GLY A 294 -19.31 -5.49 -4.72
CA GLY A 294 -18.60 -5.12 -3.50
C GLY A 294 -19.32 -4.01 -2.73
N ALA A 295 -18.91 -3.77 -1.47
CA ALA A 295 -19.50 -2.72 -0.62
C ALA A 295 -18.42 -1.89 0.11
N GLY A 296 -17.21 -1.85 -0.45
CA GLY A 296 -16.09 -1.06 0.04
C GLY A 296 -16.00 0.31 -0.64
N LEU A 297 -14.96 1.08 -0.29
CA LEU A 297 -14.72 2.40 -0.87
C LEU A 297 -14.43 2.34 -2.37
N SER A 298 -13.62 1.38 -2.82
CA SER A 298 -13.35 1.20 -4.26
C SER A 298 -14.62 0.93 -5.07
N ALA A 299 -15.56 0.15 -4.53
CA ALA A 299 -16.87 -0.06 -5.17
C ALA A 299 -17.68 1.24 -5.24
N ALA A 300 -17.68 2.04 -4.17
CA ALA A 300 -18.33 3.34 -4.17
C ALA A 300 -17.69 4.32 -5.16
N ASP A 301 -16.36 4.35 -5.27
CA ASP A 301 -15.66 5.17 -6.26
C ASP A 301 -16.01 4.75 -7.69
N ALA A 302 -16.11 3.45 -7.96
CA ALA A 302 -16.55 2.93 -9.26
C ALA A 302 -18.00 3.33 -9.59
N VAL A 303 -18.92 3.26 -8.61
CA VAL A 303 -20.31 3.73 -8.76
C VAL A 303 -20.32 5.23 -9.11
N LEU A 304 -19.59 6.05 -8.36
CA LEU A 304 -19.52 7.50 -8.59
C LEU A 304 -18.92 7.82 -9.96
N CYS A 305 -17.83 7.16 -10.34
CA CYS A 305 -17.18 7.33 -11.64
C CYS A 305 -18.13 6.97 -12.79
N THR A 306 -18.83 5.85 -12.68
CA THR A 306 -19.77 5.38 -13.71
C THR A 306 -20.95 6.34 -13.88
N LEU A 307 -21.55 6.79 -12.78
CA LEU A 307 -22.68 7.74 -12.79
C LEU A 307 -22.28 9.12 -13.32
N ASN A 308 -21.06 9.60 -13.00
CA ASN A 308 -20.56 10.87 -13.54
C ASN A 308 -20.46 10.88 -15.07
N HIS A 309 -20.31 9.70 -15.67
CA HIS A 309 -20.28 9.51 -17.12
C HIS A 309 -21.63 9.07 -17.72
N ARG A 310 -22.71 9.17 -16.93
CA ARG A 310 -24.10 8.89 -17.33
C ARG A 310 -24.33 7.46 -17.81
N VAL A 311 -23.62 6.50 -17.22
CA VAL A 311 -23.82 5.06 -17.49
C VAL A 311 -24.60 4.46 -16.33
N SER A 312 -25.60 3.62 -16.63
CA SER A 312 -26.40 2.98 -15.60
C SER A 312 -25.61 1.93 -14.80
N VAL A 313 -25.91 1.80 -13.51
CA VAL A 313 -25.18 0.96 -12.56
C VAL A 313 -26.10 -0.07 -11.92
N LEU A 314 -25.70 -1.34 -12.02
CA LEU A 314 -26.18 -2.41 -11.13
C LEU A 314 -25.15 -2.58 -10.01
N HIS A 315 -25.54 -2.45 -8.75
CA HIS A 315 -24.61 -2.54 -7.62
C HIS A 315 -24.98 -3.71 -6.71
N ALA A 316 -24.19 -4.79 -6.78
CA ALA A 316 -24.43 -6.03 -6.04
C ALA A 316 -23.44 -6.21 -4.88
N PHE A 317 -23.96 -6.59 -3.71
CA PHE A 317 -23.13 -6.83 -2.54
C PHE A 317 -23.78 -7.83 -1.59
N ARG A 318 -22.96 -8.62 -0.89
CA ARG A 318 -23.42 -9.73 -0.04
C ARG A 318 -23.97 -9.29 1.32
N LYS A 319 -23.64 -8.06 1.74
CA LYS A 319 -24.10 -7.51 3.02
C LYS A 319 -25.51 -6.93 2.89
N ARG A 320 -26.19 -6.79 4.02
CA ARG A 320 -27.39 -5.95 4.10
C ARG A 320 -27.01 -4.47 3.93
N ALA A 321 -27.91 -3.68 3.36
CA ALA A 321 -27.68 -2.23 3.20
C ALA A 321 -27.56 -1.50 4.55
N ASP A 322 -28.17 -2.04 5.60
CA ASP A 322 -28.12 -1.52 6.97
C ASP A 322 -27.07 -2.22 7.86
N ASP A 323 -26.15 -3.01 7.30
CA ASP A 323 -25.09 -3.69 8.05
C ASP A 323 -24.21 -2.68 8.83
N PRO A 324 -23.93 -2.89 10.13
CA PRO A 324 -23.12 -1.97 10.93
C PRO A 324 -21.64 -1.97 10.53
N GLY A 325 -21.16 -3.04 9.88
CA GLY A 325 -19.80 -3.18 9.38
C GLY A 325 -19.57 -2.57 7.99
N LEU A 326 -20.50 -1.76 7.46
CA LEU A 326 -20.26 -0.96 6.26
C LEU A 326 -19.40 0.26 6.59
N ILE A 327 -18.35 0.47 5.79
CA ILE A 327 -17.38 1.55 5.99
C ILE A 327 -18.03 2.95 5.94
N PHE A 328 -19.13 3.10 5.19
CA PHE A 328 -19.87 4.35 5.04
C PHE A 328 -20.40 4.92 6.36
N LYS A 329 -20.69 4.06 7.34
CA LYS A 329 -21.16 4.48 8.67
C LYS A 329 -20.03 4.97 9.57
N GLN A 330 -18.78 4.60 9.26
CA GLN A 330 -17.59 4.97 10.02
C GLN A 330 -16.96 6.29 9.52
N LEU A 331 -17.41 6.78 8.37
CA LEU A 331 -16.92 8.02 7.76
C LEU A 331 -17.82 9.21 8.14
N PRO A 332 -17.27 10.32 8.66
CA PRO A 332 -18.04 11.54 8.90
C PRO A 332 -18.67 12.12 7.63
N LYS A 333 -19.99 12.35 7.66
CA LYS A 333 -20.75 12.86 6.49
C LYS A 333 -20.27 14.22 5.98
N THR A 334 -19.76 15.07 6.88
CA THR A 334 -19.24 16.40 6.55
C THR A 334 -17.99 16.33 5.69
N LEU A 335 -17.11 15.36 5.95
CA LEU A 335 -15.85 15.18 5.23
C LEU A 335 -16.00 14.33 3.96
N TYR A 336 -16.97 13.40 3.95
CA TYR A 336 -17.16 12.41 2.89
C TYR A 336 -18.60 12.38 2.35
N PRO A 337 -19.16 13.52 1.91
CA PRO A 337 -20.55 13.58 1.45
C PRO A 337 -20.82 12.66 0.24
N GLU A 338 -19.82 12.43 -0.62
CA GLU A 338 -19.92 11.57 -1.80
C GLU A 338 -20.13 10.09 -1.44
N TYR A 339 -19.46 9.58 -0.40
CA TYR A 339 -19.63 8.20 0.05
C TYR A 339 -20.97 8.01 0.77
N HIS A 340 -21.44 9.04 1.49
CA HIS A 340 -22.78 9.05 2.06
C HIS A 340 -23.87 9.09 1.00
N ARG A 341 -23.62 9.74 -0.15
CA ARG A 341 -24.53 9.69 -1.30
C ARG A 341 -24.65 8.27 -1.85
N VAL A 342 -23.53 7.55 -2.03
CA VAL A 342 -23.56 6.14 -2.45
C VAL A 342 -24.32 5.29 -1.44
N TYR A 343 -24.04 5.44 -0.15
CA TYR A 343 -24.75 4.72 0.90
C TYR A 343 -26.26 5.01 0.89
N HIS A 344 -26.67 6.25 0.70
CA HIS A 344 -28.09 6.59 0.54
C HIS A 344 -28.71 5.89 -0.67
N MET A 345 -28.03 5.85 -1.82
CA MET A 345 -28.49 5.10 -3.00
C MET A 345 -28.59 3.60 -2.72
N MET A 346 -27.61 3.00 -2.04
CA MET A 346 -27.64 1.59 -1.64
C MET A 346 -28.91 1.25 -0.84
N CYS A 347 -29.36 2.14 0.03
CA CYS A 347 -30.56 1.94 0.87
C CYS A 347 -31.89 2.28 0.17
N SER A 348 -31.91 3.31 -0.69
CA SER A 348 -33.16 3.88 -1.22
C SER A 348 -33.57 3.34 -2.59
N GLN A 349 -32.65 2.68 -3.32
CA GLN A 349 -32.88 2.25 -4.71
C GLN A 349 -32.71 0.74 -4.88
N VAL A 350 -33.26 0.00 -3.93
CA VAL A 350 -33.22 -1.46 -3.91
C VAL A 350 -34.08 -2.02 -5.04
N TYR A 351 -33.55 -2.98 -5.78
CA TYR A 351 -34.29 -3.68 -6.82
C TYR A 351 -35.58 -4.30 -6.25
N PRO A 352 -36.77 -4.00 -6.81
CA PRO A 352 -38.03 -4.47 -6.27
C PRO A 352 -38.12 -5.99 -6.35
N ALA A 353 -38.46 -6.64 -5.24
CA ALA A 353 -38.49 -8.09 -5.14
C ALA A 353 -39.58 -8.75 -6.00
N SER A 354 -40.62 -8.01 -6.44
CA SER A 354 -41.78 -8.54 -7.18
C SER A 354 -42.28 -7.57 -8.27
N PRO A 355 -42.62 -8.06 -9.48
CA PRO A 355 -43.19 -7.25 -10.56
C PRO A 355 -44.70 -6.97 -10.41
N VAL A 356 -45.35 -7.39 -9.32
CA VAL A 356 -46.83 -7.33 -9.13
C VAL A 356 -47.27 -6.29 -8.08
N ALA A 357 -46.38 -5.42 -7.61
CA ALA A 357 -46.78 -4.32 -6.73
C ALA A 357 -47.32 -3.14 -7.57
N ASN A 358 -48.61 -2.85 -7.42
CA ASN A 358 -49.29 -1.72 -8.06
C ASN A 358 -48.49 -0.40 -7.96
N PRO A 359 -48.42 0.42 -9.02
CA PRO A 359 -47.62 1.64 -9.08
C PRO A 359 -48.33 2.82 -8.41
N THR A 360 -48.74 2.69 -7.15
CA THR A 360 -49.44 3.77 -6.43
C THR A 360 -48.58 4.48 -5.39
N SER A 361 -47.28 4.20 -5.33
CA SER A 361 -46.32 5.03 -4.60
C SER A 361 -44.89 4.86 -5.14
N SER A 362 -44.68 5.06 -6.44
CA SER A 362 -43.33 5.31 -6.95
C SER A 362 -42.95 6.72 -6.51
N SER A 363 -42.28 6.85 -5.36
CA SER A 363 -41.43 8.01 -5.15
C SER A 363 -40.53 8.12 -6.38
N PRO A 364 -40.41 9.28 -7.02
CA PRO A 364 -39.54 9.44 -8.18
C PRO A 364 -38.15 8.94 -7.79
N SER A 365 -37.62 7.96 -8.51
CA SER A 365 -36.29 7.43 -8.24
C SER A 365 -35.31 8.58 -8.33
N LEU A 366 -34.79 9.05 -7.19
CA LEU A 366 -33.88 10.20 -7.12
C LEU A 366 -32.65 10.07 -8.04
N PHE A 367 -32.28 8.83 -8.38
CA PHE A 367 -31.24 8.47 -9.34
C PHE A 367 -31.74 7.31 -10.24
N PRO A 368 -32.34 7.57 -11.41
CA PRO A 368 -32.90 6.52 -12.27
C PRO A 368 -31.83 5.57 -12.82
N ASP A 369 -30.57 6.02 -12.88
CA ASP A 369 -29.44 5.29 -13.44
C ASP A 369 -28.75 4.35 -12.44
N TYR A 370 -29.30 4.13 -11.24
CA TYR A 370 -28.69 3.28 -10.23
C TYR A 370 -29.71 2.28 -9.66
N THR A 371 -29.27 1.05 -9.44
CA THR A 371 -30.06 0.00 -8.80
C THR A 371 -29.18 -0.84 -7.87
N SER A 372 -29.59 -1.00 -6.61
CA SER A 372 -28.88 -1.83 -5.63
C SER A 372 -29.47 -3.22 -5.48
N PHE A 373 -28.58 -4.20 -5.28
CA PHE A 373 -28.87 -5.61 -5.04
C PHE A 373 -28.19 -6.04 -3.71
N PRO A 374 -28.72 -5.61 -2.56
CA PRO A 374 -28.24 -6.05 -1.26
C PRO A 374 -28.46 -7.55 -1.09
N GLU A 375 -27.56 -8.22 -0.36
CA GLU A 375 -27.58 -9.66 -0.09
C GLU A 375 -27.60 -10.55 -1.35
N HIS A 376 -27.25 -9.99 -2.51
CA HIS A 376 -27.12 -10.78 -3.73
C HIS A 376 -25.70 -11.30 -3.90
N CYS A 377 -25.60 -12.57 -4.33
CA CYS A 377 -24.36 -13.22 -4.69
C CYS A 377 -24.31 -13.45 -6.19
N VAL A 378 -23.23 -13.04 -6.83
CA VAL A 378 -22.95 -13.42 -8.22
C VAL A 378 -22.61 -14.90 -8.26
N LEU A 379 -23.18 -15.64 -9.22
CA LEU A 379 -22.95 -17.07 -9.42
C LEU A 379 -22.10 -17.38 -10.64
N SER A 380 -22.30 -16.64 -11.74
CA SER A 380 -21.52 -16.80 -12.96
C SER A 380 -21.65 -15.61 -13.90
N PHE A 381 -20.67 -15.49 -14.79
CA PHE A 381 -20.64 -14.59 -15.93
C PHE A 381 -20.64 -15.40 -17.22
N GLN A 382 -21.49 -15.03 -18.18
CA GLN A 382 -21.70 -15.79 -19.42
C GLN A 382 -21.03 -15.10 -20.61
N PRO A 383 -20.53 -15.84 -21.63
CA PRO A 383 -19.86 -15.25 -22.79
C PRO A 383 -20.68 -14.22 -23.58
N ASP A 384 -22.00 -14.25 -23.45
CA ASP A 384 -22.95 -13.32 -24.07
C ASP A 384 -23.23 -12.07 -23.21
N MET A 385 -22.39 -11.81 -22.22
CA MET A 385 -22.45 -10.65 -21.32
C MET A 385 -23.64 -10.66 -20.34
N HIS A 386 -24.19 -11.84 -20.04
CA HIS A 386 -25.16 -11.98 -18.95
C HIS A 386 -24.47 -12.32 -17.63
N CYS A 387 -24.96 -11.75 -16.54
CA CYS A 387 -24.58 -12.07 -15.18
C CYS A 387 -25.75 -12.77 -14.46
N VAL A 388 -25.46 -13.90 -13.82
CA VAL A 388 -26.43 -14.63 -12.99
C VAL A 388 -26.18 -14.29 -11.53
N MET A 389 -27.20 -13.73 -10.87
CA MET A 389 -27.18 -13.41 -9.45
C MET A 389 -28.24 -14.18 -8.68
N ARG A 390 -27.93 -14.55 -7.44
CA ARG A 390 -28.87 -15.16 -6.50
C ARG A 390 -29.20 -14.17 -5.39
N GLY A 391 -30.48 -13.85 -5.22
CA GLY A 391 -30.96 -13.06 -4.09
C GLY A 391 -31.06 -13.87 -2.79
N SER A 392 -31.29 -13.20 -1.67
CA SER A 392 -31.44 -13.83 -0.34
C SER A 392 -32.61 -14.81 -0.26
N ASN A 393 -33.63 -14.65 -1.10
CA ASN A 393 -34.77 -15.55 -1.23
C ASN A 393 -34.48 -16.79 -2.12
N GLY A 394 -33.24 -16.96 -2.59
CA GLY A 394 -32.84 -18.05 -3.49
C GLY A 394 -33.22 -17.84 -4.96
N VAL A 395 -33.95 -16.77 -5.31
CA VAL A 395 -34.35 -16.49 -6.68
C VAL A 395 -33.14 -16.11 -7.52
N LEU A 396 -33.01 -16.77 -8.66
CA LEU A 396 -32.00 -16.46 -9.67
C LEU A 396 -32.50 -15.33 -10.56
N ARG A 397 -31.63 -14.38 -10.86
CA ARG A 397 -31.89 -13.26 -11.76
C ARG A 397 -30.75 -13.15 -12.76
N VAL A 398 -31.10 -12.85 -14.00
CA VAL A 398 -30.15 -12.73 -15.10
C VAL A 398 -30.22 -11.29 -15.62
N PHE A 399 -29.07 -10.64 -15.70
CA PHE A 399 -28.96 -9.25 -16.18
C PHE A 399 -27.91 -9.17 -17.27
N LYS A 400 -28.25 -8.47 -18.35
CA LYS A 400 -27.29 -8.12 -19.39
C LYS A 400 -26.47 -6.92 -18.92
N VAL A 401 -25.16 -6.97 -19.14
CA VAL A 401 -24.21 -5.94 -18.69
C VAL A 401 -23.25 -5.56 -19.81
N SER A 402 -22.66 -4.37 -19.73
CA SER A 402 -21.60 -3.93 -20.65
C SER A 402 -20.20 -4.14 -20.08
N MET A 403 -20.06 -4.18 -18.76
CA MET A 403 -18.81 -4.34 -18.03
C MET A 403 -19.11 -4.81 -16.61
N VAL A 404 -18.20 -5.58 -16.01
CA VAL A 404 -18.25 -5.99 -14.61
C VAL A 404 -17.01 -5.51 -13.88
N LEU A 405 -17.20 -4.97 -12.67
CA LEU A 405 -16.14 -4.57 -11.75
C LEU A 405 -16.27 -5.34 -10.44
N VAL A 406 -15.37 -6.29 -10.21
CA VAL A 406 -15.27 -7.07 -8.97
C VAL A 406 -14.31 -6.38 -8.01
N LEU A 407 -14.86 -5.61 -7.06
CA LEU A 407 -14.13 -4.72 -6.16
C LEU A 407 -14.35 -5.15 -4.70
N ILE A 408 -13.88 -6.36 -4.39
CA ILE A 408 -14.11 -7.04 -3.10
C ILE A 408 -12.88 -7.07 -2.19
N GLY A 409 -11.85 -6.29 -2.52
CA GLY A 409 -10.60 -6.18 -1.76
C GLY A 409 -9.38 -6.68 -2.54
N THR A 410 -8.22 -6.61 -1.90
CA THR A 410 -6.93 -7.01 -2.47
C THR A 410 -6.11 -7.75 -1.42
N TYR A 411 -5.13 -8.52 -1.89
CA TYR A 411 -4.13 -9.24 -1.11
C TYR A 411 -2.72 -8.75 -1.51
N PRO A 412 -1.75 -8.79 -0.58
CA PRO A 412 -0.35 -8.62 -0.93
C PRO A 412 0.09 -9.77 -1.85
N ASN A 413 1.00 -9.47 -2.78
CA ASN A 413 1.62 -10.48 -3.64
C ASN A 413 3.06 -10.71 -3.20
N LEU A 414 3.29 -11.84 -2.54
CA LEU A 414 4.58 -12.25 -1.97
C LEU A 414 5.10 -13.53 -2.64
N PHE A 415 4.76 -13.75 -3.91
CA PHE A 415 5.08 -14.99 -4.66
C PHE A 415 6.59 -15.31 -4.70
N PHE A 416 7.45 -14.30 -4.50
CA PHE A 416 8.90 -14.44 -4.41
C PHE A 416 9.39 -15.07 -3.10
N LEU A 417 8.49 -15.23 -2.11
CA LEU A 417 8.73 -15.98 -0.88
C LEU A 417 8.14 -17.38 -0.99
N LYS A 418 8.75 -18.33 -0.28
CA LYS A 418 8.20 -19.68 -0.12
C LYS A 418 6.75 -19.59 0.38
N GLU A 419 5.83 -20.28 -0.31
CA GLU A 419 4.41 -20.33 0.05
C GLU A 419 3.79 -18.93 0.25
N GLN A 420 4.18 -17.94 -0.56
CA GLN A 420 3.70 -16.55 -0.45
C GLN A 420 3.98 -15.92 0.93
N GLY A 421 5.01 -16.40 1.64
CA GLY A 421 5.35 -15.93 2.98
C GLY A 421 4.33 -16.32 4.06
N GLN A 422 3.49 -17.33 3.84
CA GLN A 422 2.42 -17.73 4.75
C GLN A 422 2.93 -18.02 6.18
N TYR A 423 4.12 -18.61 6.31
CA TYR A 423 4.78 -18.88 7.59
C TYR A 423 5.16 -17.63 8.41
N LEU A 424 5.13 -16.44 7.79
CA LEU A 424 5.41 -15.17 8.45
C LEU A 424 4.18 -14.56 9.13
N GLY A 425 2.97 -15.07 8.87
CA GLY A 425 1.73 -14.52 9.41
C GLY A 425 1.50 -14.86 10.89
N LEU A 426 0.65 -14.07 11.56
CA LEU A 426 0.16 -14.39 12.91
C LEU A 426 -0.49 -15.79 12.99
N ASP A 427 -1.17 -16.19 11.92
CA ASP A 427 -1.71 -17.53 11.70
C ASP A 427 -1.09 -18.16 10.44
N PRO A 428 -0.09 -19.05 10.60
CA PRO A 428 0.55 -19.75 9.48
C PRO A 428 -0.39 -20.66 8.67
N SER A 429 -1.63 -20.92 9.11
CA SER A 429 -2.61 -21.72 8.36
C SER A 429 -3.40 -20.89 7.34
N ARG A 430 -3.27 -19.56 7.37
CA ARG A 430 -4.04 -18.63 6.53
C ARG A 430 -3.11 -17.79 5.66
N PRO A 431 -3.55 -17.35 4.46
CA PRO A 431 -2.75 -16.46 3.63
C PRO A 431 -2.51 -15.11 4.33
N ILE A 432 -1.40 -14.45 3.99
CA ILE A 432 -1.09 -13.10 4.50
C ILE A 432 -2.15 -12.10 4.03
N SER A 433 -2.62 -11.27 4.95
CA SER A 433 -3.57 -10.19 4.66
C SER A 433 -3.41 -9.07 5.67
N CYS A 434 -3.39 -7.82 5.20
CA CYS A 434 -3.20 -6.63 6.02
C CYS A 434 -4.20 -6.43 7.17
N ARG A 435 -5.41 -7.03 7.11
CA ARG A 435 -6.44 -6.89 8.16
C ARG A 435 -6.66 -8.16 8.97
N GLN A 436 -6.71 -9.31 8.29
CA GLN A 436 -7.10 -10.58 8.91
C GLN A 436 -5.93 -11.44 9.39
N ASN A 437 -4.76 -11.30 8.79
CA ASN A 437 -3.58 -12.11 9.09
C ASN A 437 -2.30 -11.36 8.67
N PRO A 438 -1.97 -10.25 9.33
CA PRO A 438 -0.74 -9.51 9.05
C PRO A 438 0.50 -10.36 9.38
N ILE A 439 1.65 -9.95 8.86
CA ILE A 439 2.94 -10.53 9.21
C ILE A 439 3.22 -10.30 10.70
N ASP A 440 3.63 -11.36 11.39
CA ASP A 440 4.03 -11.34 12.79
C ASP A 440 5.43 -10.75 12.95
N ILE A 441 5.49 -9.61 13.63
CA ILE A 441 6.72 -8.84 13.85
C ILE A 441 6.92 -8.53 15.32
N ASN A 442 8.16 -8.23 15.70
CA ASN A 442 8.43 -7.54 16.94
C ASN A 442 7.90 -6.08 16.83
N PRO A 443 7.03 -5.64 17.75
CA PRO A 443 6.34 -4.35 17.63
C PRO A 443 7.25 -3.11 17.75
N TYR A 444 8.49 -3.28 18.23
CA TYR A 444 9.45 -2.18 18.44
C TYR A 444 10.59 -2.17 17.40
N THR A 445 10.90 -3.31 16.79
CA THR A 445 11.96 -3.42 15.76
C THR A 445 11.43 -3.65 14.35
N PHE A 446 10.19 -4.13 14.21
CA PHE A 446 9.56 -4.55 12.95
C PHE A 446 10.28 -5.71 12.24
N GLU A 447 11.15 -6.42 12.96
CA GLU A 447 11.74 -7.69 12.51
C GLU A 447 10.70 -8.80 12.58
N CYS A 448 10.65 -9.67 11.58
CA CYS A 448 9.73 -10.80 11.54
C CYS A 448 10.14 -11.83 12.61
N ASN A 449 9.21 -12.21 13.49
CA ASN A 449 9.52 -13.15 14.58
C ASN A 449 9.95 -14.52 14.07
N ALA A 450 9.42 -14.94 12.92
CA ALA A 450 9.72 -16.21 12.29
C ALA A 450 11.08 -16.23 11.55
N GLU A 451 11.64 -15.08 11.17
CA GLU A 451 12.84 -15.03 10.33
C GLU A 451 13.77 -13.83 10.64
N PRO A 452 14.85 -14.06 11.40
CA PRO A 452 15.82 -13.02 11.72
C PRO A 452 16.53 -12.47 10.48
N GLY A 453 16.68 -11.15 10.41
CA GLY A 453 17.18 -10.41 9.25
C GLY A 453 16.11 -10.09 8.20
N LEU A 454 14.87 -10.57 8.36
CA LEU A 454 13.73 -10.18 7.54
C LEU A 454 12.84 -9.22 8.33
N PHE A 455 12.52 -8.07 7.75
CA PHE A 455 11.64 -7.07 8.34
C PHE A 455 10.41 -6.87 7.46
N ALA A 456 9.31 -6.40 8.04
CA ALA A 456 8.10 -6.06 7.29
C ALA A 456 7.53 -4.72 7.78
N MET A 457 6.95 -3.92 6.88
CA MET A 457 6.37 -2.63 7.26
C MET A 457 5.20 -2.19 6.37
N GLY A 458 4.44 -1.20 6.85
CA GLY A 458 3.26 -0.69 6.15
C GLY A 458 2.10 -1.69 6.19
N PRO A 459 1.31 -1.83 5.11
CA PRO A 459 0.11 -2.66 5.14
C PRO A 459 0.34 -4.12 5.51
N LEU A 460 1.53 -4.68 5.24
CA LEU A 460 1.86 -6.07 5.59
C LEU A 460 1.77 -6.35 7.09
N VAL A 461 2.01 -5.34 7.94
CA VAL A 461 1.98 -5.43 9.41
C VAL A 461 0.77 -4.71 10.01
N GLY A 462 -0.27 -4.46 9.21
CA GLY A 462 -1.51 -3.80 9.65
C GLY A 462 -1.53 -2.28 9.54
N ASP A 463 -0.41 -1.63 9.19
CA ASP A 463 -0.34 -0.18 9.00
C ASP A 463 -0.84 0.25 7.62
N ASN A 464 -2.15 0.38 7.50
CA ASN A 464 -2.83 0.65 6.23
C ASN A 464 -2.81 2.13 5.80
N PHE A 465 -2.44 3.06 6.69
CA PHE A 465 -2.39 4.49 6.39
C PHE A 465 -0.95 5.00 6.30
N VAL A 466 -0.69 5.92 5.36
CA VAL A 466 0.64 6.54 5.20
C VAL A 466 1.12 7.22 6.48
N ARG A 467 0.19 7.75 7.25
CA ARG A 467 0.45 8.35 8.56
C ARG A 467 1.19 7.39 9.51
N PHE A 468 0.82 6.11 9.52
CA PHE A 468 1.34 5.10 10.46
C PHE A 468 2.53 4.28 9.94
N LEU A 469 2.62 4.03 8.62
CA LEU A 469 3.73 3.24 8.04
C LEU A 469 5.12 3.83 8.34
N LYS A 470 5.17 5.13 8.66
CA LYS A 470 6.40 5.86 9.02
C LYS A 470 7.01 5.31 10.31
N GLY A 471 6.21 4.80 11.25
CA GLY A 471 6.73 4.21 12.49
C GLY A 471 7.49 2.92 12.24
N GLY A 472 7.06 2.10 11.28
CA GLY A 472 7.84 0.94 10.85
C GLY A 472 9.22 1.35 10.33
N ALA A 473 9.30 2.46 9.60
CA ALA A 473 10.60 2.99 9.16
C ALA A 473 11.49 3.38 10.35
N LEU A 474 10.92 4.00 11.39
CA LEU A 474 11.64 4.37 12.62
C LEU A 474 12.13 3.13 13.39
N GLY A 475 11.26 2.14 13.58
CA GLY A 475 11.58 0.89 14.29
C GLY A 475 12.71 0.12 13.61
N ILE A 476 12.60 -0.09 12.29
CA ILE A 476 13.63 -0.77 11.49
C ILE A 476 14.96 0.00 11.55
N ALA A 477 14.92 1.32 11.33
CA ALA A 477 16.14 2.14 11.38
C ALA A 477 16.79 2.13 12.78
N SER A 478 16.01 2.14 13.86
CA SER A 478 16.52 2.02 15.23
C SER A 478 17.20 0.67 15.46
N CYS A 479 16.53 -0.42 15.06
CA CYS A 479 17.05 -1.78 15.18
C CYS A 479 18.38 -1.94 14.43
N LEU A 480 18.41 -1.60 13.15
CA LEU A 480 19.62 -1.75 12.31
C LEU A 480 20.78 -0.91 12.82
N ARG A 481 20.53 0.31 13.33
CA ARG A 481 21.57 1.16 13.93
C ARG A 481 22.16 0.53 15.18
N LYS A 482 21.31 0.04 16.10
CA LYS A 482 21.74 -0.63 17.34
C LYS A 482 22.54 -1.91 17.02
N SER A 483 22.09 -2.70 16.03
CA SER A 483 22.78 -3.91 15.58
C SER A 483 24.14 -3.60 14.95
N ASN A 484 24.27 -2.55 14.12
CA ASN A 484 25.56 -2.15 13.55
C ASN A 484 26.54 -1.68 14.63
N GLN A 485 26.07 -0.92 15.62
CA GLN A 485 26.90 -0.51 16.77
C GLN A 485 27.36 -1.72 17.60
N ALA A 486 26.52 -2.74 17.76
CA ALA A 486 26.87 -3.98 18.44
C ALA A 486 27.87 -4.84 17.64
N SER A 487 27.67 -4.95 16.32
CA SER A 487 28.57 -5.70 15.42
C SER A 487 29.97 -5.08 15.34
N LEU A 488 30.07 -3.75 15.34
CA LEU A 488 31.35 -3.03 15.47
C LEU A 488 32.06 -3.31 16.82
N ARG A 489 31.31 -3.75 17.84
CA ARG A 489 31.83 -4.07 19.19
C ARG A 489 32.04 -5.58 19.42
N GLY A 490 31.50 -6.44 18.57
CA GLY A 490 31.66 -7.90 18.66
C GLY A 490 31.21 -8.60 17.37
N GLY A 491 32.11 -9.38 16.76
CA GLY A 491 31.86 -10.03 15.47
C GLY A 491 30.77 -11.10 15.54
N VAL A 492 29.57 -10.79 15.04
CA VAL A 492 28.43 -11.72 14.94
C VAL A 492 28.27 -12.21 13.49
N LYS A 493 27.85 -13.48 13.36
CA LYS A 493 27.60 -14.18 12.09
C LYS A 493 26.47 -13.51 11.30
N SER A 494 26.75 -13.11 10.07
CA SER A 494 25.78 -12.55 9.12
C SER A 494 24.95 -13.67 8.46
N ASN A 495 23.62 -13.61 8.64
CA ASN A 495 22.69 -14.33 7.77
C ASN A 495 22.66 -13.63 6.42
N ARG A 496 22.58 -14.39 5.32
CA ARG A 496 22.53 -13.82 3.97
C ARG A 496 21.24 -14.25 3.28
N LEU A 497 20.59 -13.30 2.63
CA LEU A 497 19.44 -13.54 1.76
C LEU A 497 19.88 -13.33 0.31
N ALA A 498 19.65 -14.30 -0.56
CA ALA A 498 19.79 -14.13 -2.00
C ALA A 498 18.48 -13.53 -2.55
N VAL A 499 18.62 -12.48 -3.35
CA VAL A 499 17.51 -11.85 -4.08
C VAL A 499 17.78 -12.06 -5.57
N GLU A 500 16.89 -12.76 -6.26
CA GLU A 500 17.03 -13.09 -7.69
C GLU A 500 15.92 -12.42 -8.52
N LYS A 501 16.23 -12.13 -9.79
CA LYS A 501 15.28 -11.71 -10.83
C LYS A 501 15.14 -12.77 -11.90
#